data_AF-A0AAE0E4Q4-F1
#
_entry.id   AF-A0AAE0E4Q4-F1
#
_cell.length_a   1.000
_cell.length_b   1.000
_cell.length_c   1.000
_cell.angle_alpha   90.00
_cell.angle_beta   90.00
_cell.angle_gamma   90.00
#
_symmetry.space_group_name_H-M   'P 1'
#
loop_
_entity.id
_entity.type
_entity.pdbx_description
1 polymer ?
#
loop_
_entity_poly.entity_id
_entity_poly.type
_entity_poly.pdbx_seq_one_letter_code
_entity_poly.pdbx_strand_id
1 'polypeptide(L)' 'MQQHRKEGVAFTKEPFIGDGGPRRIESIQFSMMSGEEIMKAAEVQVYLARYYNGRGVPYEGGLLDPRMSLNG' A
#
# COMPACT_ATOMS: atom_id res chain seq x y z
N MET A 1 31.53 41.46 -9.64
CA MET A 1 30.94 40.13 -9.35
C MET A 1 29.45 40.31 -9.11
N GLN A 2 28.59 40.09 -10.11
CA GLN A 2 27.13 40.08 -9.89
C GLN A 2 26.63 38.66 -10.16
N GLN A 3 26.14 38.01 -9.11
CA GLN A 3 25.55 36.67 -9.19
C GLN A 3 24.14 36.81 -9.78
N HIS A 4 23.91 36.21 -10.96
CA HIS A 4 22.56 36.04 -11.47
C HIS A 4 21.82 35.00 -10.63
N ARG A 5 20.86 35.46 -9.83
CA ARG A 5 19.89 34.61 -9.13
C ARG A 5 19.00 33.97 -10.20
N LYS A 6 19.12 32.65 -10.38
CA LYS A 6 18.18 31.88 -11.20
C LYS A 6 16.83 31.87 -10.47
N GLU A 7 15.92 32.75 -10.88
CA GLU A 7 14.52 32.66 -10.48
C GLU A 7 13.96 31.38 -11.11
N GLY A 8 13.60 30.42 -10.26
CA GLY A 8 13.03 29.15 -10.70
C GLY A 8 11.69 29.40 -11.40
N VAL A 9 11.42 28.63 -12.46
CA VAL A 9 10.14 28.70 -13.20
C VAL A 9 9.01 28.34 -12.25
N ALA A 10 8.08 29.28 -12.05
CA ALA A 10 6.86 29.04 -11.29
C ALA A 10 5.84 28.31 -12.18
N PHE A 11 5.58 27.04 -11.88
CA PHE A 11 4.54 26.27 -12.55
C PHE A 11 3.17 26.67 -11.99
N THR A 12 2.31 27.24 -12.83
CA THR A 12 0.95 27.71 -12.46
C THR A 12 -0.14 26.70 -12.72
N LYS A 13 0.20 25.56 -13.34
CA LYS A 13 -0.73 24.49 -13.68
C LYS A 13 -0.52 23.32 -12.74
N GLU A 14 -1.61 22.82 -12.15
CA GLU A 14 -1.56 21.54 -11.44
C GLU A 14 -1.09 20.43 -12.38
N PRO A 15 -0.28 19.47 -11.89
CA PRO A 15 0.13 18.33 -12.70
C PRO A 15 -1.10 17.63 -13.28
N PHE A 16 -1.08 17.35 -14.58
CA PHE A 16 -2.10 16.49 -15.17
C PHE A 16 -1.95 15.09 -14.58
N ILE A 17 -2.95 14.67 -13.79
CA ILE A 17 -3.05 13.31 -13.27
C ILE A 17 -3.99 12.56 -14.21
N GLY A 18 -3.45 11.67 -15.05
CA GLY A 18 -4.27 10.80 -15.88
C GLY A 18 -5.13 9.90 -14.99
N ASP A 19 -6.44 9.89 -15.24
CA ASP A 19 -7.43 9.08 -14.51
C ASP A 19 -7.35 7.57 -14.83
N GLY A 20 -6.42 7.19 -15.72
CA GLY A 20 -6.11 5.80 -16.06
C GLY A 20 -7.12 5.11 -16.98
N GLY A 21 -8.25 5.75 -17.31
CA GLY A 21 -9.30 5.26 -18.19
C GLY A 21 -9.83 3.84 -17.90
N PRO A 22 -10.86 3.38 -18.62
CA PRO A 22 -11.25 1.97 -18.60
C PRO A 22 -10.13 1.09 -19.18
N ARG A 23 -9.80 -0.02 -18.50
CA ARG A 23 -8.80 -1.01 -18.97
C ARG A 23 -9.42 -2.41 -19.05
N ARG A 24 -8.88 -3.25 -19.94
CA ARG A 24 -9.25 -4.67 -20.08
C ARG A 24 -8.06 -5.54 -19.73
N ILE A 25 -8.29 -6.66 -19.03
CA ILE A 25 -7.25 -7.67 -18.79
C ILE A 25 -6.86 -8.29 -20.13
N GLU A 26 -5.59 -8.12 -20.52
CA GLU A 26 -5.04 -8.68 -21.76
C GLU A 26 -4.64 -10.16 -21.58
N SER A 27 -4.01 -10.49 -20.45
CA SER A 27 -3.57 -11.84 -20.11
C SER A 27 -3.44 -12.03 -18.59
N ILE A 28 -3.33 -13.29 -18.15
CA ILE A 28 -3.05 -13.66 -16.75
C ILE A 28 -1.75 -14.46 -16.74
N GLN A 29 -0.83 -14.08 -15.86
CA GLN A 29 0.44 -14.78 -15.65
C GLN A 29 0.45 -15.43 -14.28
N PHE A 30 0.66 -16.75 -14.26
CA PHE A 30 0.80 -17.51 -13.03
C PHE A 30 2.29 -17.64 -12.68
N SER A 31 2.62 -17.38 -11.42
CA SER A 31 3.97 -17.55 -10.87
C SER A 31 3.88 -17.80 -9.37
N MET A 32 5.03 -18.15 -8.77
CA MET A 32 5.15 -18.24 -7.32
C MET A 32 5.66 -16.90 -6.78
N MET A 33 5.16 -16.47 -5.63
CA MET A 33 5.72 -15.32 -4.93
C MET A 33 6.99 -15.72 -4.19
N SER A 34 8.05 -14.94 -4.36
CA SER A 34 9.25 -15.01 -3.53
C SER A 34 8.98 -14.52 -2.10
N GLY A 35 9.88 -14.86 -1.17
CA GLY A 35 9.79 -14.35 0.21
C GLY A 35 9.79 -12.82 0.28
N GLU A 36 10.59 -12.16 -0.55
CA GLU A 36 10.64 -10.68 -0.62
C GLU A 36 9.34 -10.08 -1.15
N GLU A 37 8.72 -10.70 -2.17
CA GLU A 37 7.44 -10.26 -2.69
C GLU A 37 6.32 -10.44 -1.67
N ILE A 38 6.32 -11.54 -0.91
CA ILE A 38 5.38 -11.75 0.20
C ILE A 38 5.55 -10.65 1.24
N MET A 39 6.80 -10.35 1.65
CA MET A 39 7.07 -9.31 2.66
C MET A 39 6.68 -7.92 2.18
N LYS A 40 6.88 -7.60 0.90
CA LYS A 40 6.50 -6.31 0.31
C LYS A 40 4.98 -6.15 0.15
N ALA A 41 4.26 -7.25 -0.08
CA ALA A 41 2.81 -7.25 -0.23
C ALA A 41 2.06 -7.38 1.11
N ALA A 42 2.72 -7.87 2.16
CA ALA A 42 2.10 -8.09 3.46
C ALA A 42 1.84 -6.79 4.22
N GLU A 43 0.63 -6.64 4.77
CA GLU A 43 0.27 -5.50 5.63
C GLU A 43 0.75 -5.70 7.08
N VAL A 44 0.81 -6.94 7.57
CA VAL A 44 1.13 -7.28 8.96
C VAL A 44 1.85 -8.62 9.07
N GLN A 45 2.75 -8.72 10.05
CA GLN A 45 3.34 -9.98 10.49
C GLN A 45 2.47 -10.64 11.58
N VAL A 46 1.94 -11.83 11.31
CA VAL A 46 1.22 -12.62 12.31
C VAL A 46 2.23 -13.46 13.11
N TYR A 47 2.24 -13.27 14.43
CA TYR A 47 3.14 -13.99 15.35
C TYR A 47 2.41 -14.58 16.56
N LEU A 48 1.13 -14.25 16.75
CA LEU A 48 0.27 -14.83 17.78
C LEU A 48 -0.73 -15.81 17.14
N ALA A 49 -0.69 -17.07 17.56
CA ALA A 49 -1.69 -18.08 17.17
C ALA A 49 -3.00 -17.91 17.97
N ARG A 50 -3.56 -16.69 18.03
CA ARG A 50 -4.77 -16.34 18.76
C ARG A 50 -5.69 -15.48 17.89
N TYR A 51 -6.99 -15.65 18.06
CA TYR A 51 -8.02 -14.90 17.32
C TYR A 51 -8.49 -13.68 18.12
N TYR A 52 -9.30 -13.91 19.16
CA TYR A 52 -9.95 -12.86 19.95
C TYR A 52 -9.51 -12.88 21.41
N ASN A 53 -9.55 -11.72 22.05
CA ASN A 53 -9.45 -11.59 23.50
C ASN A 53 -10.79 -11.92 24.20
N GLY A 54 -10.79 -11.89 25.53
CA GLY A 54 -11.98 -12.18 26.34
C GLY A 54 -13.15 -11.19 26.16
N ARG A 55 -12.95 -10.10 25.41
CA ARG A 55 -13.98 -9.11 25.05
C ARG A 55 -14.49 -9.29 23.61
N GLY A 56 -14.06 -10.35 22.92
CA GLY A 56 -14.44 -10.60 21.52
C GLY A 56 -13.74 -9.69 20.52
N VAL A 57 -12.65 -9.00 20.91
CA VAL A 57 -11.87 -8.14 20.01
C VAL A 57 -10.67 -8.92 19.48
N PRO A 58 -10.39 -8.89 18.16
CA PRO A 58 -9.20 -9.55 17.61
C PRO A 58 -7.89 -9.02 18.21
N TYR A 59 -6.90 -9.89 18.38
CA TYR A 59 -5.56 -9.46 18.83
C TYR A 59 -4.77 -8.84 17.67
N GLU A 60 -4.08 -7.72 17.92
CA GLU A 60 -3.03 -7.24 17.03
C GLU A 60 -1.86 -8.25 17.01
N GLY A 61 -1.35 -8.56 15.83
CA GLY A 61 -0.37 -9.62 15.58
C GLY A 61 -0.96 -11.03 15.63
N GLY A 62 -2.26 -11.15 15.90
CA GLY A 62 -3.03 -12.39 15.90
C GLY A 62 -3.62 -12.75 14.55
N LEU A 63 -4.31 -13.89 14.52
CA LEU A 63 -5.20 -14.21 13.40
C LEU A 63 -6.40 -13.27 13.45
N LEU A 64 -6.82 -12.75 12.30
CA LEU A 64 -7.86 -11.73 12.16
C LEU A 64 -7.45 -10.34 12.70
N ASP A 65 -6.16 -10.03 12.67
CA ASP A 65 -5.65 -8.69 12.98
C ASP A 65 -6.45 -7.62 12.19
N PRO A 66 -7.02 -6.61 12.87
CA PRO A 66 -7.87 -5.60 12.23
C PRO A 66 -7.19 -4.81 11.09
N ARG A 67 -5.85 -4.81 11.01
CA ARG A 67 -5.11 -4.20 9.90
C ARG A 67 -5.25 -4.97 8.59
N MET A 68 -5.50 -6.29 8.64
CA MET A 68 -5.69 -7.12 7.44
C MET A 68 -7.07 -6.95 6.81
N SER A 69 -8.08 -6.62 7.62
CA SER A 69 -9.44 -6.36 7.15
C SER A 69 -10.24 -5.65 8.23
N LEU A 70 -10.97 -4.61 7.86
CA LEU A 70 -11.93 -3.97 8.75
C LEU A 70 -13.23 -4.80 8.74
N ASN A 71 -13.63 -5.33 9.89
CA ASN A 71 -15.05 -5.61 10.13
C ASN A 71 -15.68 -4.27 10.52
N GLY A 72 -16.09 -3.49 9.52
CA GLY A 72 -16.92 -2.30 9.69
C GLY A 72 -18.38 -2.68 9.75
#